data_AF-A0AAV4KBG4-F1
#
_entry.id   AF-A0AAV4KBG4-F1
#
_cell.length_a   1.000
_cell.length_b   1.000
_cell.length_c   1.000
_cell.angle_alpha   90.00
_cell.angle_beta   90.00
_cell.angle_gamma   90.00
#
_symmetry.space_group_name_H-M   'P 1'
#
loop_
_entity.id
_entity.type
_entity.pdbx_description
1 polymer ?
#
loop_
_entity_poly.entity_id
_entity_poly.type
_entity_poly.pdbx_seq_one_letter_code
_entity_poly.pdbx_strand_id
1 'polypeptide(L)'
;MKNVPALNDPSAPENAPDTPAPESTPAPEGTPATLPTDAPTPADVQAPTDVPAPADVPAPADRPIPLTAPSGIDRAAHHRLDEAWLAAAWSHPTTRVFVVSGGQVLIDDRPDGTTELVMTPAFEAPVTETHRYFLGTDADGISYFALQKDSLPGRMDQSARPAGLREAGMLLSDRDTALMVHAVALENWQRLHRFCSRCGERTVIAAAGHIRRCQACGAEHYPRTDPAVIMLVTDEHDRALLGRQVHWPEGRFSTLAGFVEPGESIEQAVVREVFEEAGVTVGEVEYVASQPWPFPSSLMLGFFARATSSEITVDGEEIHEARWFSREELAAAFESGEVVPPYGISIASRLVERWYGRPLPKPGDVL
;
A
#
# COMPACT_ATOMS: atom_id res chain seq x y z
N MET A 1 9.23 -32.98 22.69
CA MET A 1 9.79 -33.12 24.06
C MET A 1 11.30 -33.25 23.97
N LYS A 2 12.02 -32.13 24.11
CA LYS A 2 13.44 -32.09 24.48
C LYS A 2 13.59 -30.94 25.48
N ASN A 3 14.18 -31.27 26.62
CA ASN A 3 14.31 -30.45 27.82
C ASN A 3 15.14 -29.18 27.58
N VAL A 4 14.63 -28.06 28.10
CA VAL A 4 15.41 -26.85 28.41
C VAL A 4 15.35 -26.68 29.93
N PRO A 5 16.48 -26.59 30.66
CA PRO A 5 16.44 -26.22 32.06
C PRO A 5 16.32 -24.71 32.22
N ALA A 6 15.38 -24.31 33.09
CA ALA A 6 15.20 -22.95 33.56
C ALA A 6 16.31 -22.54 34.55
N LEU A 7 16.76 -21.30 34.46
CA LEU A 7 17.36 -20.55 35.56
C LEU A 7 16.92 -19.08 35.45
N ASN A 8 16.06 -18.66 36.38
CA ASN A 8 15.94 -17.27 36.82
C ASN A 8 16.94 -17.04 37.95
N ASP A 9 17.55 -15.85 38.02
CA ASP A 9 17.36 -14.80 39.06
C ASP A 9 18.65 -13.95 39.27
N PRO A 10 18.63 -12.77 39.94
CA PRO A 10 19.05 -11.50 39.33
C PRO A 10 20.09 -10.75 40.18
N SER A 11 20.99 -9.99 39.56
CA SER A 11 21.75 -8.96 40.30
C SER A 11 22.57 -8.09 39.35
N ALA A 12 22.17 -6.83 39.22
CA ALA A 12 23.00 -5.74 38.70
C ALA A 12 24.15 -5.42 39.68
N PRO A 13 25.16 -4.64 39.23
CA PRO A 13 25.11 -3.22 39.57
C PRO A 13 25.53 -2.26 38.44
N GLU A 14 25.17 -0.99 38.68
CA GLU A 14 25.30 0.22 37.87
C GLU A 14 26.74 0.75 37.64
N ASN A 15 26.81 1.69 36.69
CA ASN A 15 27.72 2.83 36.55
C ASN A 15 29.11 2.64 35.91
N ALA A 16 29.26 3.20 34.71
CA ALA A 16 30.52 3.72 34.17
C ALA A 16 30.27 5.10 33.52
N PRO A 17 31.16 6.10 33.71
CA PRO A 17 30.89 7.50 33.39
C PRO A 17 31.22 7.91 31.94
N ASP A 18 30.45 8.89 31.44
CA ASP A 18 30.64 9.62 30.18
C ASP A 18 31.98 10.39 30.13
N THR A 19 32.69 10.26 29.01
CA THR A 19 33.89 11.07 28.69
C THR A 19 33.60 11.95 27.48
N PRO A 20 33.72 13.28 27.56
CA PRO A 20 33.46 14.17 26.43
C PRO A 20 34.67 14.25 25.48
N ALA A 21 34.41 14.21 24.17
CA ALA A 21 35.39 14.49 23.11
C ALA A 21 35.45 16.00 22.80
N PRO A 22 36.62 16.54 22.39
CA PRO A 22 36.88 17.98 22.33
C PRO A 22 36.40 18.67 21.03
N GLU A 23 36.12 19.97 21.16
CA GLU A 23 35.71 20.93 20.12
C GLU A 23 36.71 21.05 18.96
N SER A 24 36.19 21.15 17.73
CA SER A 24 36.95 21.45 16.52
C SER A 24 36.79 22.92 16.09
N THR A 25 37.93 23.57 15.88
CA THR A 25 38.08 24.97 15.44
C THR A 25 37.76 25.11 13.94
N PRO A 26 37.08 26.19 13.48
CA PRO A 26 36.78 26.39 12.06
C PRO A 26 37.99 26.92 11.27
N ALA A 27 38.11 26.47 10.01
CA ALA A 27 39.08 26.94 9.02
C ALA A 27 38.62 28.25 8.33
N PRO A 28 39.53 29.11 7.84
CA PRO A 28 39.17 30.40 7.27
C PRO A 28 38.72 30.33 5.80
N GLU A 29 37.76 31.21 5.47
CA GLU A 29 37.13 31.42 4.16
C GLU A 29 38.11 31.94 3.10
N GLY A 30 38.05 31.35 1.91
CA GLY A 30 38.79 31.77 0.71
C GLY A 30 37.88 32.47 -0.30
N THR A 31 38.29 33.67 -0.71
CA THR A 31 37.66 34.59 -1.67
C THR A 31 37.51 33.97 -3.08
N PRO A 32 36.41 34.21 -3.83
CA PRO A 32 36.22 33.67 -5.16
C PRO A 32 36.93 34.51 -6.23
N ALA A 33 37.63 33.84 -7.16
CA ALA A 33 38.22 34.46 -8.34
C ALA A 33 37.28 34.31 -9.54
N THR A 34 36.88 35.43 -10.12
CA THR A 34 36.16 35.59 -11.39
C THR A 34 37.05 35.34 -12.60
N LEU A 35 36.55 34.64 -13.61
CA LEU A 35 37.06 34.67 -14.99
C LEU A 35 35.90 34.61 -16.02
N PRO A 36 36.12 35.09 -17.25
CA PRO A 36 35.13 35.86 -18.01
C PRO A 36 34.32 35.07 -19.06
N THR A 37 33.25 35.74 -19.48
CA THR A 37 32.37 35.57 -20.63
C THR A 37 33.09 35.43 -21.97
N ASP A 38 32.66 34.48 -22.81
CA ASP A 38 32.14 34.73 -24.18
C ASP A 38 31.94 33.42 -24.96
N ALA A 39 30.73 33.19 -25.46
CA ALA A 39 30.45 32.38 -26.65
C ALA A 39 28.99 32.56 -27.13
N PRO A 40 28.72 32.35 -28.44
CA PRO A 40 27.80 33.17 -29.23
C PRO A 40 26.37 32.60 -29.33
N THR A 41 25.40 33.49 -29.57
CA THR A 41 24.01 33.18 -29.95
C THR A 41 23.89 32.68 -31.39
N PRO A 42 23.20 31.56 -31.65
CA PRO A 42 22.67 31.23 -32.97
C PRO A 42 21.20 31.65 -33.11
N ALA A 43 20.91 32.18 -34.30
CA ALA A 43 19.63 32.70 -34.74
C ALA A 43 18.55 31.61 -34.94
N ASP A 44 17.31 32.09 -34.81
CA ASP A 44 16.03 31.64 -35.35
C ASP A 44 16.05 30.40 -36.28
N VAL A 45 15.61 29.27 -35.72
CA VAL A 45 14.94 28.21 -36.47
C VAL A 45 13.55 28.04 -35.88
N GLN A 46 12.56 28.52 -36.61
CA GLN A 46 11.16 28.48 -36.21
C GLN A 46 10.63 27.05 -36.40
N ALA A 47 10.38 26.35 -35.29
CA ALA A 47 9.74 25.04 -35.27
C ALA A 47 8.22 25.17 -35.47
N PRO A 48 7.56 24.20 -36.13
CA PRO A 48 6.13 24.24 -36.40
C PRO A 48 5.29 24.13 -35.12
N THR A 49 4.15 24.80 -35.18
CA THR A 49 3.15 25.11 -34.15
C THR A 49 2.53 23.90 -33.43
N ASP A 50 2.44 24.06 -32.10
CA ASP A 50 1.41 23.60 -31.16
C ASP A 50 0.76 22.22 -31.38
N VAL A 51 1.39 21.20 -30.79
CA VAL A 51 0.65 20.07 -30.18
C VAL A 51 0.57 20.38 -28.69
N PRO A 52 -0.61 20.42 -28.06
CA PRO A 52 -0.70 20.68 -26.62
C PRO A 52 0.05 19.57 -25.88
N ALA A 53 1.03 19.97 -25.07
CA ALA A 53 1.70 19.06 -24.15
C ALA A 53 0.66 18.40 -23.24
N PRO A 54 0.75 17.09 -22.96
CA PRO A 54 -0.12 16.47 -21.98
C PRO A 54 0.07 17.17 -20.63
N ALA A 55 -1.05 17.48 -19.97
CA ALA A 55 -1.09 18.17 -18.68
C ALA A 55 -0.02 17.63 -17.71
N ASP A 56 0.65 18.56 -17.00
CA ASP A 56 1.76 18.31 -16.06
C ASP A 56 1.64 16.98 -15.32
N VAL A 57 2.26 15.94 -15.86
CA VAL A 57 2.38 14.66 -15.16
C VAL A 57 3.45 14.88 -14.09
N PRO A 58 3.13 14.82 -12.79
CA PRO A 58 4.12 15.02 -11.75
C PRO A 58 5.27 14.03 -11.95
N ALA A 59 6.49 14.48 -11.65
CA ALA A 59 7.67 13.64 -11.70
C ALA A 59 7.41 12.36 -10.87
N PRO A 60 7.92 11.20 -11.26
CA PRO A 60 7.70 9.93 -10.55
C PRO A 60 7.95 9.97 -9.04
N ALA A 61 8.91 10.80 -8.60
CA ALA A 61 9.20 11.03 -7.19
C ALA A 61 8.04 11.68 -6.42
N ASP A 62 7.27 12.55 -7.07
CA ASP A 62 6.21 13.35 -6.47
C ASP A 62 4.83 12.69 -6.57
N ARG A 63 4.73 11.54 -7.24
CA ARG A 63 3.48 10.79 -7.34
C ARG A 63 3.16 10.12 -5.99
N PRO A 64 1.92 10.25 -5.49
CA PRO A 64 1.51 9.58 -4.27
C PRO A 64 1.49 8.06 -4.47
N ILE A 65 1.73 7.33 -3.39
CA ILE A 65 1.52 5.87 -3.40
C ILE A 65 0.02 5.61 -3.55
N PRO A 66 -0.42 4.70 -4.43
CA PRO A 66 -1.83 4.39 -4.59
C PRO A 66 -2.47 4.01 -3.24
N LEU A 67 -3.75 4.34 -3.07
CA LEU A 67 -4.52 4.05 -1.84
C LEU A 67 -4.04 4.77 -0.57
N THR A 68 -3.13 5.75 -0.68
CA THR A 68 -2.59 6.51 0.47
C THR A 68 -2.96 7.99 0.46
N ALA A 69 -3.64 8.46 -0.58
CA ALA A 69 -4.02 9.86 -0.70
C ALA A 69 -4.91 10.29 0.48
N PRO A 70 -4.77 11.55 0.98
CA PRO A 70 -5.61 12.06 2.05
C PRO A 70 -7.09 12.00 1.67
N SER A 71 -7.87 11.21 2.40
CA SER A 71 -9.27 10.94 2.05
C SER A 71 -10.25 12.02 2.49
N GLY A 72 -9.83 12.91 3.40
CA GLY A 72 -10.73 13.84 4.10
C GLY A 72 -11.69 13.17 5.10
N ILE A 73 -11.54 11.86 5.35
CA ILE A 73 -12.39 11.11 6.28
C ILE A 73 -11.70 11.00 7.65
N ASP A 74 -12.29 11.60 8.68
CA ASP A 74 -11.98 11.28 10.06
C ASP A 74 -12.59 9.91 10.40
N ARG A 75 -11.76 8.98 10.86
CA ARG A 75 -12.20 7.65 11.29
C ARG A 75 -13.13 7.69 12.51
N ALA A 76 -13.16 8.81 13.24
CA ALA A 76 -14.07 9.11 14.35
C ALA A 76 -14.21 7.94 15.35
N ALA A 77 -13.06 7.34 15.69
CA ALA A 77 -13.02 6.06 16.40
C ALA A 77 -13.68 6.08 17.78
N HIS A 78 -13.72 7.25 18.42
CA HIS A 78 -14.32 7.45 19.74
C HIS A 78 -15.84 7.23 19.76
N HIS A 79 -16.52 7.30 18.61
CA HIS A 79 -17.95 7.03 18.51
C HIS A 79 -18.31 5.54 18.32
N ARG A 80 -17.33 4.67 18.05
CA ARG A 80 -17.61 3.27 17.66
C ARG A 80 -18.31 2.44 18.74
N LEU A 81 -18.21 2.84 20.01
CA LEU A 81 -18.88 2.20 21.14
C LEU A 81 -20.14 2.94 21.61
N ASP A 82 -20.43 4.12 21.03
CA ASP A 82 -21.59 4.93 21.39
C ASP A 82 -22.78 4.56 20.50
N GLU A 83 -23.58 3.60 20.98
CA GLU A 83 -24.76 3.12 20.26
C GLU A 83 -25.81 4.22 20.02
N ALA A 84 -25.93 5.19 20.92
CA ALA A 84 -26.88 6.29 20.77
C ALA A 84 -26.43 7.24 19.66
N TRP A 85 -25.14 7.58 19.63
CA TRP A 85 -24.56 8.36 18.55
C TRP A 85 -24.63 7.64 17.21
N LEU A 86 -24.29 6.35 17.16
CA LEU A 86 -24.33 5.54 15.94
C LEU A 86 -25.76 5.43 15.39
N ALA A 87 -26.77 5.30 16.26
CA ALA A 87 -28.17 5.32 15.87
C ALA A 87 -28.57 6.69 15.28
N ALA A 88 -28.16 7.79 15.92
CA ALA A 88 -28.42 9.15 15.42
C ALA A 88 -27.73 9.40 14.06
N ALA A 89 -26.46 9.02 13.93
CA ALA A 89 -25.71 9.10 12.68
C ALA A 89 -26.36 8.27 11.57
N TRP A 90 -26.76 7.03 11.86
CA TRP A 90 -27.46 6.18 10.89
C TRP A 90 -28.78 6.79 10.40
N SER A 91 -29.53 7.45 11.29
CA SER A 91 -30.81 8.09 10.95
C SER A 91 -30.66 9.46 10.30
N HIS A 92 -29.45 10.02 10.22
CA HIS A 92 -29.23 11.35 9.64
C HIS A 92 -29.44 11.33 8.10
N PRO A 93 -30.19 12.29 7.51
CA PRO A 93 -30.54 12.26 6.09
C PRO A 93 -29.35 12.41 5.14
N THR A 94 -28.23 12.96 5.62
CA THR A 94 -27.01 13.10 4.80
C THR A 94 -26.15 11.85 4.83
N THR A 95 -26.40 10.89 5.72
CA THR A 95 -25.61 9.66 5.82
C THR A 95 -25.59 8.89 4.52
N ARG A 96 -24.42 8.38 4.17
CA ARG A 96 -24.19 7.62 2.94
C ARG A 96 -23.76 6.21 3.25
N VAL A 97 -24.31 5.27 2.49
CA VAL A 97 -24.15 3.84 2.73
C VAL A 97 -23.87 3.13 1.41
N PHE A 98 -22.93 2.19 1.40
CA PHE A 98 -22.74 1.28 0.29
C PHE A 98 -22.66 -0.17 0.77
N VAL A 99 -22.87 -1.12 -0.14
CA VAL A 99 -22.75 -2.55 0.14
C VAL A 99 -21.37 -3.04 -0.28
N VAL A 100 -20.73 -3.82 0.58
CA VAL A 100 -19.51 -4.57 0.28
C VAL A 100 -19.82 -6.06 0.33
N SER A 101 -19.36 -6.80 -0.68
CA SER A 101 -19.59 -8.24 -0.79
C SER A 101 -18.42 -8.89 -1.53
N GLY A 102 -17.69 -9.77 -0.86
CA GLY A 102 -16.60 -10.54 -1.47
C GLY A 102 -15.45 -9.66 -1.99
N GLY A 103 -15.17 -8.55 -1.31
CA GLY A 103 -14.15 -7.57 -1.72
C GLY A 103 -14.59 -6.68 -2.89
N GLN A 104 -15.85 -6.72 -3.30
CA GLN A 104 -16.41 -5.90 -4.36
C GLN A 104 -17.43 -4.89 -3.82
N VAL A 105 -17.58 -3.78 -4.54
CA VAL A 105 -18.61 -2.75 -4.37
C VAL A 105 -19.26 -2.46 -5.72
N LEU A 106 -20.32 -1.65 -5.74
CA LEU A 106 -20.85 -1.09 -6.99
C LEU A 106 -20.18 0.24 -7.29
N ILE A 107 -19.70 0.39 -8.53
CA ILE A 107 -19.21 1.66 -9.08
C ILE A 107 -20.04 2.05 -10.31
N ASP A 108 -20.17 3.34 -10.55
CA ASP A 108 -20.86 3.90 -11.72
C ASP A 108 -19.88 4.75 -12.54
N ASP A 109 -19.75 4.42 -13.82
CA ASP A 109 -18.94 5.18 -14.78
C ASP A 109 -19.84 6.25 -15.41
N ARG A 110 -19.64 7.50 -15.03
CA ARG A 110 -20.46 8.63 -15.44
C ARG A 110 -20.15 9.04 -16.88
N PRO A 111 -21.12 9.64 -17.60
CA PRO A 111 -20.89 10.13 -18.97
C PRO A 111 -19.81 11.22 -19.11
N ASP A 112 -19.45 11.89 -18.02
CA ASP A 112 -18.38 12.89 -17.97
C ASP A 112 -16.97 12.27 -17.81
N GLY A 113 -16.87 10.93 -17.76
CA GLY A 113 -15.62 10.19 -17.65
C GLY A 113 -15.15 9.96 -16.21
N THR A 114 -15.92 10.39 -15.21
CA THR A 114 -15.64 10.10 -13.80
C THR A 114 -16.21 8.76 -13.37
N THR A 115 -15.59 8.12 -12.39
CA THR A 115 -16.10 6.90 -11.74
C THR A 115 -16.42 7.20 -10.29
N GLU A 116 -17.62 6.83 -9.85
CA GLU A 116 -18.09 7.08 -8.48
C GLU A 116 -18.43 5.78 -7.75
N LEU A 117 -18.24 5.78 -6.43
CA LEU A 117 -18.73 4.70 -5.56
C LEU A 117 -20.24 4.87 -5.38
N VAL A 118 -21.01 3.84 -5.74
CA VAL A 118 -22.47 3.88 -5.61
C VAL A 118 -22.85 3.81 -4.14
N MET A 119 -23.36 4.93 -3.63
CA MET A 119 -23.87 5.06 -2.27
C MET A 119 -25.34 5.44 -2.29
N THR A 120 -26.08 4.98 -1.27
CA THR A 120 -27.47 5.37 -1.03
C THR A 120 -27.61 6.09 0.31
N PRO A 121 -28.67 6.89 0.50
CA PRO A 121 -29.07 7.33 1.82
C PRO A 121 -29.36 6.12 2.74
N ALA A 122 -29.08 6.26 4.03
CA ALA A 122 -29.25 5.17 4.99
C ALA A 122 -30.69 4.62 5.08
N PHE A 123 -31.71 5.45 4.79
CA PHE A 123 -33.12 5.03 4.77
C PHE A 123 -33.52 4.25 3.51
N GLU A 124 -32.71 4.28 2.45
CA GLU A 124 -32.85 3.46 1.24
C GLU A 124 -31.90 2.25 1.23
N ALA A 125 -31.00 2.16 2.23
CA ALA A 125 -30.03 1.09 2.31
C ALA A 125 -30.75 -0.27 2.48
N PRO A 126 -30.29 -1.33 1.80
CA PRO A 126 -30.89 -2.65 1.92
C PRO A 126 -30.92 -3.11 3.38
N VAL A 127 -32.07 -3.63 3.82
CA VAL A 127 -32.22 -4.21 5.16
C VAL A 127 -31.13 -5.28 5.35
N THR A 128 -30.42 -5.22 6.47
CA THR A 128 -29.41 -6.19 6.84
C THR A 128 -29.48 -6.49 8.32
N GLU A 129 -29.50 -7.77 8.65
CA GLU A 129 -29.34 -8.30 10.00
C GLU A 129 -27.85 -8.54 10.32
N THR A 130 -26.98 -8.42 9.31
CA THR A 130 -25.61 -8.96 9.29
C THR A 130 -24.51 -7.96 9.63
N HIS A 131 -24.86 -6.79 10.18
CA HIS A 131 -23.99 -5.74 10.76
C HIS A 131 -23.54 -4.62 9.80
N ARG A 132 -23.35 -3.43 10.39
CA ARG A 132 -22.98 -2.15 9.75
C ARG A 132 -21.57 -1.77 10.17
N TYR A 133 -20.75 -1.31 9.24
CA TYR A 133 -19.41 -0.80 9.54
C TYR A 133 -19.43 0.72 9.48
N PHE A 134 -19.13 1.39 10.58
CA PHE A 134 -18.97 2.86 10.57
C PHE A 134 -17.57 3.22 10.08
N LEU A 135 -17.47 3.91 8.96
CA LEU A 135 -16.19 4.15 8.28
C LEU A 135 -15.55 5.49 8.64
N GLY A 136 -16.35 6.43 9.17
CA GLY A 136 -15.93 7.76 9.56
C GLY A 136 -16.90 8.86 9.13
N THR A 137 -16.46 10.10 9.30
CA THR A 137 -17.14 11.33 8.89
C THR A 137 -16.23 12.21 8.05
N ASP A 138 -16.79 12.93 7.07
CA ASP A 138 -16.05 13.97 6.36
C ASP A 138 -16.14 15.35 7.06
N ALA A 139 -15.52 16.36 6.46
CA ALA A 139 -15.52 17.74 6.97
C ALA A 139 -16.91 18.40 6.95
N ASP A 140 -17.84 17.92 6.12
CA ASP A 140 -19.22 18.40 6.06
C ASP A 140 -20.13 17.69 7.09
N GLY A 141 -19.56 16.77 7.88
CA GLY A 141 -20.28 16.00 8.89
C GLY A 141 -21.10 14.84 8.30
N ILE A 142 -20.88 14.47 7.04
CA ILE A 142 -21.51 13.30 6.43
C ILE A 142 -20.91 12.04 7.05
N SER A 143 -21.77 11.19 7.61
CA SER A 143 -21.38 9.88 8.13
C SER A 143 -21.42 8.82 7.03
N TYR A 144 -20.39 7.97 6.99
CA TYR A 144 -20.26 6.90 6.02
C TYR A 144 -20.34 5.52 6.68
N PHE A 145 -21.16 4.65 6.11
CA PHE A 145 -21.27 3.26 6.53
C PHE A 145 -21.09 2.29 5.36
N ALA A 146 -20.53 1.12 5.62
CA ALA A 146 -20.62 -0.03 4.73
C ALA A 146 -21.51 -1.11 5.31
N LEU A 147 -22.26 -1.79 4.45
CA LEU A 147 -23.04 -2.98 4.79
C LEU A 147 -22.37 -4.20 4.19
N GLN A 148 -22.01 -5.15 5.05
CA GLN A 148 -21.58 -6.46 4.59
C GLN A 148 -22.81 -7.30 4.20
N LYS A 149 -22.84 -7.80 2.97
CA LYS A 149 -23.88 -8.75 2.50
C LYS A 149 -23.27 -9.92 1.75
N ASP A 150 -24.03 -10.98 1.54
CA ASP A 150 -23.57 -12.15 0.76
C ASP A 150 -23.56 -11.91 -0.75
N SER A 151 -24.29 -10.89 -1.21
CA SER A 151 -24.29 -10.41 -2.59
C SER A 151 -24.46 -8.90 -2.63
N LEU A 152 -23.92 -8.30 -3.70
CA LEU A 152 -24.24 -6.91 -4.05
C LEU A 152 -25.73 -6.79 -4.44
N PRO A 153 -26.38 -5.65 -4.17
CA PRO A 153 -27.76 -5.44 -4.58
C PRO A 153 -27.89 -5.57 -6.10
N GLY A 154 -28.96 -6.23 -6.57
CA GLY A 154 -29.20 -6.42 -8.00
C GLY A 154 -29.40 -5.08 -8.72
N ARG A 155 -28.70 -4.90 -9.85
CA ARG A 155 -28.71 -3.75 -10.79
C ARG A 155 -29.63 -2.59 -10.38
N MET A 156 -29.10 -1.66 -9.58
CA MET A 156 -29.82 -0.47 -9.12
C MET A 156 -30.05 0.57 -10.25
N ASP A 157 -29.27 0.47 -11.33
CA ASP A 157 -29.48 1.08 -12.64
C ASP A 157 -28.70 0.22 -13.69
N GLN A 158 -28.79 0.54 -14.98
CA GLN A 158 -28.08 -0.23 -16.01
C GLN A 158 -26.58 0.13 -16.09
N SER A 159 -26.13 1.22 -15.45
CA SER A 159 -24.76 1.73 -15.54
C SER A 159 -23.85 1.26 -14.41
N ALA A 160 -24.38 1.04 -13.20
CA ALA A 160 -23.62 0.54 -12.08
C ALA A 160 -23.18 -0.93 -12.27
N ARG A 161 -21.92 -1.20 -11.94
CA ARG A 161 -21.29 -2.51 -12.08
C ARG A 161 -20.47 -2.89 -10.85
N PRO A 162 -20.34 -4.19 -10.55
CA PRO A 162 -19.41 -4.67 -9.52
C PRO A 162 -17.96 -4.38 -9.90
N ALA A 163 -17.17 -3.91 -8.95
CA ALA A 163 -15.72 -3.78 -9.10
C ALA A 163 -14.99 -4.07 -7.79
N GLY A 164 -13.81 -4.69 -7.91
CA GLY A 164 -12.89 -4.89 -6.79
C GLY A 164 -11.82 -3.81 -6.73
N LEU A 165 -11.04 -3.77 -5.65
CA LEU A 165 -10.04 -2.72 -5.41
C LEU A 165 -8.99 -2.58 -6.53
N ARG A 166 -8.59 -3.69 -7.17
CA ARG A 166 -7.60 -3.66 -8.27
C ARG A 166 -8.09 -2.86 -9.49
N GLU A 167 -9.40 -2.83 -9.70
CA GLU A 167 -10.04 -2.16 -10.80
C GLU A 167 -10.50 -0.76 -10.39
N ALA A 168 -11.24 -0.65 -9.29
CA ALA A 168 -11.84 0.60 -8.85
C ALA A 168 -10.85 1.57 -8.20
N GLY A 169 -9.79 1.08 -7.56
CA GLY A 169 -8.91 1.90 -6.71
C GLY A 169 -8.07 2.95 -7.45
N MET A 170 -7.97 2.88 -8.78
CA MET A 170 -7.36 3.92 -9.62
C MET A 170 -8.37 4.83 -10.31
N LEU A 171 -9.66 4.47 -10.27
CA LEU A 171 -10.75 5.16 -10.97
C LEU A 171 -11.56 6.06 -10.03
N LEU A 172 -11.73 5.61 -8.80
CA LEU A 172 -12.47 6.32 -7.76
C LEU A 172 -11.70 7.54 -7.24
N SER A 173 -12.44 8.53 -6.73
CA SER A 173 -11.87 9.63 -5.96
C SER A 173 -11.10 9.13 -4.73
N ASP A 174 -10.20 9.95 -4.18
CA ASP A 174 -9.41 9.60 -2.99
C ASP A 174 -10.29 9.23 -1.78
N ARG A 175 -11.39 9.98 -1.60
CA ARG A 175 -12.39 9.71 -0.55
C ARG A 175 -13.02 8.32 -0.75
N ASP A 176 -13.56 8.07 -1.93
CA ASP A 176 -14.30 6.84 -2.22
C ASP A 176 -13.37 5.61 -2.21
N THR A 177 -12.14 5.77 -2.71
CA THR A 177 -11.08 4.77 -2.62
C THR A 177 -10.78 4.43 -1.15
N ALA A 178 -10.58 5.43 -0.29
CA ALA A 178 -10.28 5.20 1.12
C ALA A 178 -11.43 4.56 1.90
N LEU A 179 -12.69 4.88 1.54
CA LEU A 179 -13.88 4.24 2.08
C LEU A 179 -13.95 2.77 1.64
N MET A 180 -13.74 2.50 0.35
CA MET A 180 -13.71 1.15 -0.21
C MET A 180 -12.61 0.29 0.41
N VAL A 181 -11.38 0.80 0.48
CA VAL A 181 -10.24 0.09 1.11
C VAL A 181 -10.57 -0.28 2.56
N HIS A 182 -11.14 0.65 3.33
CA HIS A 182 -11.49 0.40 4.71
C HIS A 182 -12.60 -0.65 4.85
N ALA A 183 -13.66 -0.55 4.04
CA ALA A 183 -14.78 -1.49 4.06
C ALA A 183 -14.35 -2.91 3.65
N VAL A 184 -13.52 -3.05 2.62
CA VAL A 184 -12.99 -4.35 2.15
C VAL A 184 -12.07 -4.96 3.21
N ALA A 185 -11.19 -4.17 3.84
CA ALA A 185 -10.34 -4.66 4.92
C ALA A 185 -11.16 -5.19 6.10
N LEU A 186 -12.19 -4.45 6.52
CA LEU A 186 -13.12 -4.89 7.57
C LEU A 186 -13.87 -6.15 7.14
N GLU A 187 -14.44 -6.20 5.93
CA GLU A 187 -15.15 -7.38 5.43
C GLU A 187 -14.25 -8.63 5.45
N ASN A 188 -13.06 -8.54 4.89
CA ASN A 188 -12.12 -9.66 4.81
C ASN A 188 -11.83 -10.23 6.20
N TRP A 189 -11.51 -9.36 7.15
CA TRP A 189 -11.26 -9.78 8.53
C TRP A 189 -12.52 -10.39 9.17
N GLN A 190 -13.66 -9.72 9.04
CA GLN A 190 -14.93 -10.16 9.62
C GLN A 190 -15.34 -11.53 9.09
N ARG A 191 -15.25 -11.81 7.79
CA ARG A 191 -15.62 -13.12 7.23
C ARG A 191 -14.78 -14.28 7.78
N LEU A 192 -13.50 -14.02 8.07
CA LEU A 192 -12.55 -15.05 8.50
C LEU A 192 -12.50 -15.26 10.03
N HIS A 193 -12.91 -14.29 10.84
CA HIS A 193 -12.75 -14.33 12.30
C HIS A 193 -14.04 -14.66 13.08
N ARG A 194 -14.85 -15.60 12.57
CA ARG A 194 -16.17 -15.92 13.14
C ARG A 194 -16.18 -16.65 14.49
N PHE A 195 -15.03 -17.16 14.92
CA PHE A 195 -14.86 -17.91 16.16
C PHE A 195 -13.70 -17.34 16.97
N CYS A 196 -13.78 -17.47 18.30
CA CYS A 196 -12.81 -16.95 19.24
C CYS A 196 -11.53 -17.80 19.19
N SER A 197 -10.38 -17.19 18.91
CA SER A 197 -9.10 -17.90 18.90
C SER A 197 -8.66 -18.39 20.30
N ARG A 198 -9.29 -17.88 21.38
CA ARG A 198 -8.99 -18.30 22.75
C ARG A 198 -9.78 -19.52 23.21
N CYS A 199 -11.07 -19.62 22.86
CA CYS A 199 -11.95 -20.68 23.40
C CYS A 199 -12.79 -21.42 22.34
N GLY A 200 -12.67 -21.08 21.06
CA GLY A 200 -13.39 -21.74 19.96
C GLY A 200 -14.86 -21.34 19.78
N GLU A 201 -15.45 -20.61 20.72
CA GLU A 201 -16.87 -20.21 20.65
C GLU A 201 -17.13 -19.10 19.63
N ARG A 202 -18.35 -18.99 19.10
CA ARG A 202 -18.74 -17.94 18.16
C ARG A 202 -18.55 -16.53 18.74
N THR A 203 -18.05 -15.63 17.91
CA THR A 203 -17.93 -14.20 18.23
C THR A 203 -19.07 -13.40 17.62
N VAL A 204 -19.39 -12.26 18.23
CA VAL A 204 -20.32 -11.26 17.70
C VAL A 204 -19.55 -10.02 17.26
N ILE A 205 -20.03 -9.34 16.23
CA ILE A 205 -19.45 -8.06 15.80
C ILE A 205 -19.84 -6.98 16.82
N ALA A 206 -18.88 -6.14 17.18
CA ALA A 206 -19.05 -5.02 18.10
C ALA A 206 -18.25 -3.81 17.59
N ALA A 207 -18.38 -2.69 18.29
CA ALA A 207 -17.68 -1.44 18.00
C ALA A 207 -17.84 -0.97 16.54
N ALA A 208 -19.09 -0.94 16.05
CA ALA A 208 -19.44 -0.58 14.68
C ALA A 208 -18.59 -1.29 13.60
N GLY A 209 -18.36 -2.60 13.76
CA GLY A 209 -17.58 -3.41 12.81
C GLY A 209 -16.10 -3.54 13.14
N HIS A 210 -15.58 -2.89 14.18
CA HIS A 210 -14.14 -2.83 14.45
C HIS A 210 -13.68 -3.78 15.55
N ILE A 211 -14.57 -4.55 16.15
CA ILE A 211 -14.24 -5.58 17.14
C ILE A 211 -15.09 -6.82 16.89
N ARG A 212 -14.52 -7.97 17.26
CA ARG A 212 -15.20 -9.24 17.43
C ARG A 212 -15.15 -9.60 18.91
N ARG A 213 -16.30 -9.65 19.57
CA ARG A 213 -16.39 -9.97 21.01
C ARG A 213 -16.89 -11.39 21.20
N CYS A 214 -16.16 -12.20 21.98
CA CYS A 214 -16.60 -13.52 22.40
C CYS A 214 -17.51 -13.38 23.63
N GLN A 215 -18.77 -13.79 23.52
CA GLN A 215 -19.71 -13.72 24.65
C GLN A 215 -19.43 -14.77 25.74
N ALA A 216 -18.77 -15.89 25.41
CA ALA A 216 -18.49 -16.95 26.37
C ALA A 216 -17.32 -16.64 27.31
N CYS A 217 -16.24 -16.04 26.79
CA CYS A 217 -15.05 -15.76 27.61
C CYS A 217 -14.73 -14.27 27.76
N GLY A 218 -15.41 -13.38 27.02
CA GLY A 218 -15.16 -11.93 27.07
C GLY A 218 -13.93 -11.47 26.28
N ALA A 219 -13.29 -12.33 25.47
CA ALA A 219 -12.17 -11.93 24.63
C ALA A 219 -12.64 -10.95 23.55
N GLU A 220 -11.82 -9.93 23.29
CA GLU A 220 -11.96 -9.06 22.12
C GLU A 220 -10.88 -9.38 21.10
N HIS A 221 -11.27 -9.39 19.84
CA HIS A 221 -10.36 -9.51 18.70
C HIS A 221 -10.51 -8.27 17.83
N TYR A 222 -9.39 -7.75 17.36
CA TYR A 222 -9.31 -6.56 16.52
C TYR A 222 -8.97 -6.93 15.07
N PRO A 223 -9.32 -6.07 14.09
CA PRO A 223 -8.89 -6.21 12.72
C PRO A 223 -7.40 -6.52 12.62
N ARG A 224 -7.09 -7.58 11.88
CA ARG A 224 -5.73 -8.04 11.66
C ARG A 224 -5.12 -7.29 10.47
N THR A 225 -3.87 -6.89 10.60
CA THR A 225 -3.07 -6.36 9.50
C THR A 225 -1.69 -7.00 9.57
N ASP A 226 -1.34 -7.75 8.54
CA ASP A 226 -0.09 -8.50 8.44
C ASP A 226 0.99 -7.60 7.79
N PRO A 227 2.04 -7.20 8.53
CA PRO A 227 3.11 -6.41 7.95
C PRO A 227 3.89 -7.22 6.91
N ALA A 228 4.12 -6.63 5.75
CA ALA A 228 4.93 -7.20 4.68
C ALA A 228 5.86 -6.13 4.12
N VAL A 229 7.11 -6.48 3.90
CA VAL A 229 8.10 -5.62 3.25
C VAL A 229 8.01 -5.80 1.74
N ILE A 230 8.30 -4.73 1.00
CA ILE A 230 8.45 -4.75 -0.45
C ILE A 230 9.56 -3.78 -0.83
N MET A 231 10.57 -4.25 -1.54
CA MET A 231 11.82 -3.52 -1.66
C MET A 231 12.33 -3.52 -3.09
N LEU A 232 12.76 -2.35 -3.56
CA LEU A 232 13.59 -2.26 -4.75
C LEU A 232 15.06 -2.22 -4.31
N VAL A 233 15.81 -3.24 -4.72
CA VAL A 233 17.24 -3.36 -4.41
C VAL A 233 18.04 -2.81 -5.59
N THR A 234 19.08 -2.03 -5.29
CA THR A 234 20.02 -1.50 -6.30
C THR A 234 21.46 -1.89 -5.99
N ASP A 235 22.28 -2.11 -7.01
CA ASP A 235 23.71 -2.39 -6.87
C ASP A 235 24.58 -1.13 -7.04
N GLU A 236 25.90 -1.31 -7.03
CA GLU A 236 26.89 -0.23 -7.22
C GLU A 236 26.86 0.43 -8.60
N HIS A 237 26.17 -0.18 -9.57
CA HIS A 237 26.00 0.33 -10.93
C HIS A 237 24.60 0.94 -11.14
N ASP A 238 23.85 1.17 -10.07
CA ASP A 238 22.45 1.66 -10.10
C ASP A 238 21.50 0.73 -10.88
N ARG A 239 21.81 -0.56 -11.00
CA ARG A 239 20.88 -1.54 -11.60
C ARG A 239 19.86 -1.99 -10.57
N ALA A 240 18.60 -2.17 -10.97
CA ALA A 240 17.54 -2.68 -10.10
C ALA A 240 17.44 -4.21 -10.17
N LEU A 241 17.33 -4.86 -9.02
CA LEU A 241 16.98 -6.27 -8.93
C LEU A 241 15.47 -6.41 -9.04
N LEU A 242 15.01 -7.15 -10.04
CA LEU A 242 13.61 -7.52 -10.20
C LEU A 242 13.49 -9.04 -10.29
N GLY A 243 12.42 -9.57 -9.69
CA GLY A 243 12.10 -10.99 -9.64
C GLY A 243 10.76 -11.32 -10.30
N ARG A 244 10.63 -12.56 -10.75
CA ARG A 244 9.38 -13.16 -11.21
C ARG A 244 9.07 -14.39 -10.36
N GLN A 245 7.89 -14.38 -9.74
CA GLN A 245 7.42 -15.54 -8.99
C GLN A 245 7.11 -16.73 -9.90
N VAL A 246 7.28 -17.95 -9.37
CA VAL A 246 7.04 -19.22 -10.09
C VAL A 246 5.65 -19.28 -10.73
N HIS A 247 4.63 -18.76 -10.05
CA HIS A 247 3.23 -18.82 -10.48
C HIS A 247 2.82 -17.67 -11.42
N TRP A 248 3.71 -16.70 -11.66
CA TRP A 248 3.38 -15.56 -12.52
C TRP A 248 3.60 -15.87 -14.00
N PRO A 249 2.82 -15.24 -14.89
CA PRO A 249 3.07 -15.32 -16.33
C PRO A 249 4.52 -14.94 -16.68
N GLU A 250 5.05 -15.55 -17.73
CA GLU A 250 6.36 -15.22 -18.27
C GLU A 250 6.49 -13.72 -18.56
N GLY A 251 7.69 -13.17 -18.33
CA GLY A 251 7.98 -11.74 -18.49
C GLY A 251 7.44 -10.83 -17.37
N ARG A 252 6.60 -11.31 -16.45
CA ARG A 252 6.11 -10.45 -15.34
C ARG A 252 7.17 -10.30 -14.24
N PHE A 253 7.85 -9.17 -14.20
CA PHE A 253 8.82 -8.85 -13.15
C PHE A 253 8.28 -7.81 -12.16
N SER A 254 8.71 -7.89 -10.90
CA SER A 254 8.39 -6.94 -9.84
C SER A 254 9.55 -6.85 -8.83
N THR A 255 9.47 -5.88 -7.93
CA THR A 255 10.24 -5.89 -6.69
C THR A 255 9.99 -7.15 -5.87
N LEU A 256 10.98 -7.53 -5.06
CA LEU A 256 10.87 -8.59 -4.06
C LEU A 256 9.96 -8.16 -2.91
N ALA A 257 9.34 -9.10 -2.21
CA ALA A 257 8.44 -8.81 -1.10
C ALA A 257 8.18 -10.05 -0.25
N GLY A 258 8.07 -9.87 1.07
CA GLY A 258 7.71 -10.95 1.97
C GLY A 258 7.21 -10.47 3.33
N PHE A 259 6.77 -11.42 4.16
CA PHE A 259 6.14 -11.10 5.44
C PHE A 259 7.19 -10.83 6.52
N VAL A 260 6.88 -9.91 7.44
CA VAL A 260 7.72 -9.71 8.63
C VAL A 260 7.45 -10.83 9.63
N GLU A 261 8.50 -11.50 10.11
CA GLU A 261 8.36 -12.58 11.09
C GLU A 261 8.17 -12.08 12.53
N PRO A 262 7.53 -12.88 13.41
CA PRO A 262 7.39 -12.52 14.82
C PRO A 262 8.75 -12.28 15.51
N GLY A 263 8.95 -11.06 16.02
CA GLY A 263 10.17 -10.66 16.72
C GLY A 263 11.27 -10.11 15.80
N GLU A 264 11.00 -10.03 14.49
CA GLU A 264 11.89 -9.45 13.49
C GLU A 264 11.65 -7.94 13.34
N SER A 265 12.72 -7.14 13.17
CA SER A 265 12.58 -5.75 12.74
C SER A 265 12.17 -5.67 11.26
N ILE A 266 11.57 -4.57 10.83
CA ILE A 266 11.13 -4.42 9.44
C ILE A 266 12.35 -4.44 8.49
N GLU A 267 13.45 -3.82 8.91
CA GLU A 267 14.72 -3.80 8.16
C GLU A 267 15.36 -5.20 8.09
N GLN A 268 15.28 -5.98 9.17
CA GLN A 268 15.75 -7.36 9.18
C GLN A 268 14.95 -8.23 8.20
N ALA A 269 13.63 -8.04 8.12
CA ALA A 269 12.80 -8.71 7.11
C ALA A 269 13.25 -8.34 5.69
N VAL A 270 13.58 -7.07 5.42
CA VAL A 270 14.14 -6.67 4.11
C VAL A 270 15.42 -7.45 3.79
N VAL A 271 16.34 -7.52 4.74
CA VAL A 271 17.63 -8.22 4.56
C VAL A 271 17.41 -9.72 4.34
N ARG A 272 16.54 -10.35 5.14
CA ARG A 272 16.23 -11.78 5.06
C ARG A 272 15.58 -12.13 3.73
N GLU A 273 14.50 -11.44 3.37
CA GLU A 273 13.72 -11.75 2.15
C GLU A 273 14.57 -11.64 0.88
N VAL A 274 15.40 -10.60 0.76
CA VAL A 274 16.29 -10.45 -0.42
C VAL A 274 17.31 -11.59 -0.50
N PHE A 275 17.82 -12.04 0.65
CA PHE A 275 18.77 -13.14 0.70
C PHE A 275 18.10 -14.48 0.40
N GLU A 276 16.92 -14.75 0.98
CA GLU A 276 16.17 -15.99 0.77
C GLU A 276 15.73 -16.14 -0.69
N GLU A 277 15.14 -15.09 -1.28
CA GLU A 277 14.55 -15.15 -2.62
C GLU A 277 15.57 -15.06 -3.76
N ALA A 278 16.68 -14.34 -3.56
CA ALA A 278 17.63 -14.02 -4.63
C ALA A 278 19.11 -14.29 -4.31
N GLY A 279 19.45 -14.71 -3.09
CA GLY A 279 20.83 -14.95 -2.66
C GLY A 279 21.68 -13.66 -2.53
N VAL A 280 21.05 -12.49 -2.68
CA VAL A 280 21.71 -11.19 -2.65
C VAL A 280 21.79 -10.67 -1.21
N THR A 281 22.96 -10.19 -0.82
CA THR A 281 23.14 -9.51 0.47
C THR A 281 22.89 -8.02 0.30
N VAL A 282 22.22 -7.41 1.28
CA VAL A 282 21.94 -5.97 1.30
C VAL A 282 22.44 -5.35 2.60
N GLY A 283 22.88 -4.10 2.51
CA GLY A 283 23.36 -3.30 3.63
C GLY A 283 22.35 -2.24 4.05
N GLU A 284 22.44 -1.07 3.43
CA GLU A 284 21.55 0.06 3.70
C GLU A 284 20.10 -0.24 3.27
N VAL A 285 19.14 0.07 4.15
CA VAL A 285 17.70 -0.09 3.93
C VAL A 285 17.01 1.23 4.31
N GLU A 286 16.29 1.82 3.36
CA GLU A 286 15.62 3.12 3.50
C GLU A 286 14.10 2.95 3.31
N TYR A 287 13.32 3.37 4.31
CA TYR A 287 11.86 3.38 4.22
C TYR A 287 11.38 4.44 3.25
N VAL A 288 10.43 4.06 2.38
CA VAL A 288 9.84 4.95 1.38
C VAL A 288 8.42 5.36 1.75
N ALA A 289 7.55 4.37 1.98
CA ALA A 289 6.13 4.59 2.24
C ALA A 289 5.45 3.30 2.68
N SER A 290 4.20 3.40 3.14
CA SER A 290 3.34 2.24 3.40
C SER A 290 2.08 2.28 2.56
N GLN A 291 1.57 1.12 2.17
CA GLN A 291 0.32 0.99 1.43
C GLN A 291 -0.61 -0.04 2.10
N PRO A 292 -1.87 0.30 2.39
CA PRO A 292 -2.84 -0.70 2.81
C PRO A 292 -3.11 -1.67 1.67
N TRP A 293 -3.03 -2.98 1.94
CA TRP A 293 -3.15 -4.02 0.92
C TRP A 293 -4.08 -5.14 1.38
N PRO A 294 -5.41 -4.90 1.35
CA PRO A 294 -6.41 -5.83 1.87
C PRO A 294 -6.68 -7.00 0.88
N PHE A 295 -5.62 -7.73 0.52
CA PHE A 295 -5.65 -8.94 -0.28
C PHE A 295 -4.92 -10.11 0.43
N PRO A 296 -5.43 -10.60 1.59
CA PRO A 296 -6.66 -10.19 2.26
C PRO A 296 -6.48 -9.11 3.34
N SER A 297 -5.30 -8.97 3.95
CA SER A 297 -5.14 -8.15 5.16
C SER A 297 -3.69 -7.67 5.41
N SER A 298 -2.94 -7.27 4.39
CA SER A 298 -1.56 -6.83 4.57
C SER A 298 -1.40 -5.32 4.72
N LEU A 299 -0.32 -4.88 5.39
CA LEU A 299 0.24 -3.54 5.27
C LEU A 299 1.59 -3.67 4.56
N MET A 300 1.64 -3.21 3.31
CA MET A 300 2.88 -3.21 2.54
C MET A 300 3.75 -2.05 2.99
N LEU A 301 5.00 -2.33 3.30
CA LEU A 301 6.01 -1.38 3.75
C LEU A 301 7.10 -1.33 2.67
N GLY A 302 7.13 -0.24 1.93
CA GLY A 302 8.00 -0.03 0.77
C GLY A 302 9.39 0.46 1.17
N PHE A 303 10.43 -0.13 0.59
CA PHE A 303 11.83 0.18 0.86
C PHE A 303 12.67 0.35 -0.41
N PHE A 304 13.73 1.15 -0.30
CA PHE A 304 14.92 1.01 -1.13
C PHE A 304 16.01 0.30 -0.34
N ALA A 305 16.77 -0.57 -1.00
CA ALA A 305 17.91 -1.23 -0.38
C ALA A 305 19.14 -1.21 -1.31
N ARG A 306 20.33 -1.18 -0.70
CA ARG A 306 21.61 -1.24 -1.43
C ARG A 306 22.24 -2.63 -1.27
N ALA A 307 22.46 -3.29 -2.39
CA ALA A 307 23.14 -4.58 -2.42
C ALA A 307 24.62 -4.45 -2.12
N THR A 308 25.14 -5.41 -1.35
CA THR A 308 26.56 -5.59 -1.05
C THR A 308 27.15 -6.80 -1.79
N SER A 309 26.33 -7.56 -2.51
CA SER A 309 26.72 -8.61 -3.46
C SER A 309 25.86 -8.54 -4.71
N SER A 310 26.34 -9.09 -5.83
CA SER A 310 25.64 -9.04 -7.12
C SER A 310 25.29 -10.41 -7.71
N GLU A 311 25.86 -11.48 -7.16
CA GLU A 311 25.55 -12.85 -7.60
C GLU A 311 24.13 -13.21 -7.19
N ILE A 312 23.31 -13.60 -8.17
CA ILE A 312 21.93 -14.00 -7.97
C ILE A 312 21.87 -15.51 -7.88
N THR A 313 21.27 -16.03 -6.83
CA THR A 313 20.87 -17.44 -6.70
C THR A 313 19.42 -17.47 -6.23
N VAL A 314 18.49 -17.74 -7.15
CA VAL A 314 17.06 -17.84 -6.81
C VAL A 314 16.79 -19.13 -6.04
N ASP A 315 15.80 -19.08 -5.16
CA ASP A 315 15.36 -20.25 -4.37
C ASP A 315 14.71 -21.35 -5.23
N GLY A 316 14.07 -20.97 -6.34
CA GLY A 316 13.31 -21.86 -7.22
C GLY A 316 11.95 -22.29 -6.66
N GLU A 317 11.60 -21.89 -5.43
CA GLU A 317 10.33 -22.21 -4.77
C GLU A 317 9.35 -21.05 -4.92
N GLU A 318 9.76 -19.84 -4.55
CA GLU A 318 8.97 -18.62 -4.67
C GLU A 318 9.33 -17.84 -5.94
N ILE A 319 10.62 -17.68 -6.22
CA ILE A 319 11.14 -16.93 -7.38
C ILE A 319 11.70 -17.88 -8.43
N HIS A 320 11.15 -17.79 -9.64
CA HIS A 320 11.65 -18.54 -10.79
C HIS A 320 12.85 -17.87 -11.45
N GLU A 321 12.86 -16.55 -11.48
CA GLU A 321 13.86 -15.77 -12.20
C GLU A 321 14.07 -14.43 -11.51
N ALA A 322 15.32 -14.03 -11.30
CA ALA A 322 15.68 -12.71 -10.83
C ALA A 322 16.84 -12.17 -11.67
N ARG A 323 16.77 -10.88 -12.00
CA ARG A 323 17.71 -10.22 -12.90
C ARG A 323 18.01 -8.81 -12.41
N TRP A 324 19.25 -8.40 -12.62
CA TRP A 324 19.64 -7.00 -12.58
C TRP A 324 19.26 -6.33 -13.90
N PHE A 325 18.68 -5.14 -13.80
CA PHE A 325 18.37 -4.30 -14.96
C PHE A 325 18.98 -2.91 -14.77
N SER A 326 19.79 -2.46 -15.72
CA SER A 326 20.00 -1.02 -15.89
C SER A 326 18.68 -0.35 -16.35
N ARG A 327 18.64 0.98 -16.29
CA ARG A 327 17.48 1.76 -16.76
C ARG A 327 17.26 1.55 -18.25
N GLU A 328 18.34 1.48 -19.02
CA GLU A 328 18.33 1.26 -20.46
C GLU A 328 17.88 -0.17 -20.80
N GLU A 329 18.39 -1.17 -20.07
CA GLU A 329 17.99 -2.57 -20.23
C GLU A 329 16.50 -2.76 -19.91
N LEU A 330 16.02 -2.17 -18.81
CA LEU A 330 14.61 -2.26 -18.45
C LEU A 330 13.71 -1.56 -19.48
N ALA A 331 14.15 -0.42 -20.01
CA ALA A 331 13.42 0.30 -21.06
C ALA A 331 13.30 -0.56 -22.33
N ALA A 332 14.41 -1.12 -22.80
CA ALA A 332 14.42 -1.99 -23.96
C ALA A 332 13.57 -3.26 -23.74
N ALA A 333 13.60 -3.83 -22.54
CA ALA A 333 12.80 -5.01 -22.20
C ALA A 333 11.30 -4.71 -22.11
N PHE A 334 10.91 -3.50 -21.69
CA PHE A 334 9.52 -3.05 -21.79
C PHE A 334 9.09 -2.82 -23.24
N GLU A 335 9.94 -2.19 -24.06
CA GLU A 335 9.65 -1.91 -25.47
C GLU A 335 9.53 -3.19 -26.30
N SER A 336 10.32 -4.22 -26.01
CA SER A 336 10.27 -5.50 -26.69
C SER A 336 9.14 -6.43 -26.20
N GLY A 337 8.51 -6.09 -25.07
CA GLY A 337 7.53 -6.95 -24.39
C GLY A 337 8.15 -8.14 -23.65
N GLU A 338 9.48 -8.21 -23.54
CA GLU A 338 10.19 -9.21 -22.73
C GLU A 338 9.81 -9.09 -21.25
N VAL A 339 9.66 -7.84 -20.77
CA VAL A 339 9.26 -7.55 -19.40
C VAL A 339 7.91 -6.85 -19.40
N VAL A 340 6.99 -7.36 -18.58
CA VAL A 340 5.72 -6.72 -18.24
C VAL A 340 5.88 -6.00 -16.91
N PRO A 341 5.72 -4.66 -16.86
CA PRO A 341 5.91 -3.90 -15.63
C PRO A 341 4.88 -4.24 -14.56
N PRO A 342 5.20 -4.00 -13.27
CA PRO A 342 4.16 -3.93 -12.25
C PRO A 342 3.22 -2.75 -12.57
N TYR A 343 1.90 -2.99 -12.47
CA TYR A 343 0.87 -2.01 -12.85
C TYR A 343 -0.25 -1.90 -11.81
N GLY A 344 -1.13 -0.92 -12.03
CA GLY A 344 -2.32 -0.69 -11.21
C GLY A 344 -2.00 -0.08 -9.85
N ILE A 345 -2.68 -0.58 -8.81
CA ILE A 345 -2.60 -0.03 -7.45
C ILE A 345 -1.35 -0.46 -6.67
N SER A 346 -0.46 -1.31 -7.20
CA SER A 346 0.67 -1.85 -6.40
C SER A 346 1.74 -0.80 -6.10
N ILE A 347 2.20 -0.73 -4.84
CA ILE A 347 3.36 0.08 -4.44
C ILE A 347 4.64 -0.30 -5.19
N ALA A 348 4.77 -1.55 -5.66
CA ALA A 348 5.88 -1.99 -6.51
C ALA A 348 6.05 -1.09 -7.74
N SER A 349 4.94 -0.72 -8.40
CA SER A 349 4.96 0.16 -9.57
C SER A 349 5.54 1.54 -9.22
N ARG A 350 5.29 2.04 -8.01
CA ARG A 350 5.82 3.33 -7.56
C ARG A 350 7.29 3.25 -7.18
N LEU A 351 7.72 2.18 -6.51
CA LEU A 351 9.15 1.98 -6.21
C LEU A 351 9.97 1.89 -7.50
N VAL A 352 9.49 1.11 -8.48
CA VAL A 352 10.14 1.00 -9.78
C VAL A 352 10.10 2.34 -10.52
N GLU A 353 8.97 3.04 -10.61
CA GLU A 353 8.90 4.37 -11.26
C GLU A 353 9.86 5.39 -10.63
N ARG A 354 9.94 5.41 -9.29
CA ARG A 354 10.83 6.32 -8.54
C ARG A 354 12.30 6.08 -8.85
N TRP A 355 12.72 4.81 -8.85
CA TRP A 355 14.06 4.49 -9.33
C TRP A 355 14.15 4.84 -10.80
N TYR A 356 13.35 4.24 -11.69
CA TYR A 356 13.39 4.34 -13.16
C TYR A 356 13.37 5.77 -13.70
N GLY A 357 12.78 6.71 -12.98
CA GLY A 357 12.82 8.15 -13.29
C GLY A 357 11.77 8.60 -14.32
N ARG A 358 10.90 7.69 -14.79
CA ARG A 358 9.75 7.99 -15.65
C ARG A 358 8.57 7.03 -15.38
N PRO A 359 7.34 7.37 -15.80
CA PRO A 359 6.20 6.48 -15.69
C PRO A 359 6.43 5.12 -16.37
N LEU A 360 5.89 4.05 -15.79
CA LEU A 360 5.91 2.72 -16.41
C LEU A 360 4.89 2.65 -17.57
N PRO A 361 5.18 1.88 -18.63
CA PRO A 361 4.23 1.68 -19.73
C PRO A 361 2.98 0.95 -19.22
N LYS A 362 1.80 1.28 -19.77
CA LYS A 362 0.57 0.60 -19.37
C LYS A 362 0.40 -0.72 -20.13
N PRO A 363 -0.30 -1.70 -19.56
CA PRO A 363 -0.71 -2.89 -20.29
C PRO A 363 -1.48 -2.50 -21.57
N GLY A 364 -0.96 -2.88 -22.73
CA GLY A 364 -1.52 -2.54 -24.05
C GLY A 364 -0.80 -1.41 -24.80
N ASP A 365 0.15 -0.71 -24.17
CA ASP A 365 1.01 0.28 -24.85
C ASP A 365 2.19 -0.38 -25.59
N VAL A 366 2.42 -1.68 -25.36
CA VAL A 366 3.47 -2.47 -26.02
C VAL A 366 2.91 -2.99 -27.35
N LEU A 367 3.53 -2.58 -28.47
CA LEU A 367 3.14 -2.90 -29.85
C LEU A 367 3.52 -4.34 -30.24
#